data_AF-A0A1H6TQX4-F1
#
_entry.id   AF-A0A1H6TQX4-F1
#
_cell.length_a   1.000
_cell.length_b   1.000
_cell.length_c   1.000
_cell.angle_alpha   90.00
_cell.angle_beta   90.00
_cell.angle_gamma   90.00
#
_symmetry.space_group_name_H-M   'P 1'
#
loop_
_entity.id
_entity.type
_entity.pdbx_description
1 polymer ?
#
loop_
_entity_poly.entity_id
_entity_poly.type
_entity_poly.pdbx_seq_one_letter_code
_entity_poly.pdbx_strand_id
1 'polypeptide(L)'
;MSYLLKNLMSVKWGITLAVLTNLLGFVLGAAMGGAEAQIKDAWTAAAQPGLMTIYQNDPQKISAIVESSWKMLQRAHMHAAAVGTAALVLIAILAQLNISDLSKKVFSLCLVLVD
;
A
#
# COMPACT_ATOMS: atom_id res chain seq x y z
N MET A 1 -24.93 5.70 26.98
CA MET A 1 -24.02 5.56 25.83
C MET A 1 -22.60 5.82 26.32
N SER A 2 -21.71 4.82 26.32
CA SER A 2 -20.34 4.93 26.82
C SER A 2 -19.57 6.05 26.09
N TYR A 3 -18.77 6.84 26.80
CA TYR A 3 -17.96 7.96 26.27
C TYR A 3 -17.09 7.52 25.07
N LEU A 4 -16.63 6.26 25.08
CA LEU A 4 -15.91 5.59 24.00
C LEU A 4 -16.70 5.50 22.69
N LEU A 5 -18.00 5.13 22.75
CA LEU A 5 -18.84 5.00 21.56
C LEU A 5 -19.07 6.35 20.88
N LYS A 6 -19.16 7.43 21.67
CA LYS A 6 -19.34 8.79 21.14
C LYS A 6 -18.09 9.28 20.39
N ASN A 7 -16.90 8.98 20.92
CA ASN A 7 -15.63 9.28 20.26
C ASN A 7 -15.42 8.47 18.97
N LEU A 8 -15.77 7.18 18.96
CA LEU A 8 -15.69 6.33 17.77
C LEU A 8 -16.63 6.81 16.66
N MET A 9 -17.83 7.29 17.00
CA MET A 9 -18.75 7.88 16.02
C MET A 9 -18.19 9.16 15.38
N SER A 10 -17.30 9.89 16.08
CA SER A 10 -16.66 11.11 15.58
C SER A 10 -15.67 10.81 14.44
N VAL A 11 -14.95 9.69 14.51
CA VAL A 11 -13.93 9.26 13.53
C VAL A 11 -14.41 8.14 12.58
N LYS A 12 -15.71 7.83 12.58
CA LYS A 12 -16.28 6.68 11.85
C LYS A 12 -15.85 6.61 10.38
N TRP A 13 -15.78 7.75 9.71
CA TRP A 13 -15.45 7.81 8.29
C TRP A 13 -13.97 7.54 8.02
N GLY A 14 -13.06 8.03 8.87
CA GLY A 14 -11.65 7.70 8.72
C GLY A 14 -11.36 6.24 9.05
N ILE A 15 -12.04 5.65 10.03
CA ILE A 15 -11.95 4.20 10.29
C ILE A 15 -12.44 3.42 9.07
N THR A 16 -13.63 3.74 8.53
CA THR A 16 -14.18 3.04 7.36
C THR A 16 -13.24 3.13 6.16
N LEU A 17 -12.73 4.32 5.86
CA LEU A 17 -11.81 4.50 4.74
C LEU A 17 -10.48 3.76 4.96
N ALA A 18 -9.89 3.84 6.17
CA ALA A 18 -8.66 3.11 6.49
C ALA A 18 -8.84 1.59 6.37
N VAL A 19 -9.99 1.04 6.80
CA VAL A 19 -10.29 -0.39 6.63
C VAL A 19 -10.43 -0.75 5.15
N LEU A 20 -11.14 0.07 4.37
CA LEU A 20 -11.29 -0.16 2.93
C LEU A 20 -9.96 -0.09 2.19
N THR A 21 -9.10 0.88 2.51
CA THR A 21 -7.76 1.01 1.92
C THR A 21 -6.89 -0.21 2.25
N ASN A 22 -6.93 -0.70 3.50
CA ASN A 22 -6.20 -1.91 3.87
C ASN A 22 -6.71 -3.15 3.14
N LEU A 23 -8.05 -3.33 3.03
CA LEU A 23 -8.63 -4.42 2.26
C LEU A 23 -8.24 -4.36 0.77
N LEU A 24 -8.27 -3.16 0.19
CA LEU A 24 -7.80 -2.95 -1.18
C LEU A 24 -6.32 -3.34 -1.33
N GLY A 25 -5.47 -2.97 -0.36
CA GLY A 25 -4.07 -3.39 -0.30
C GLY A 25 -3.92 -4.92 -0.33
N PHE A 26 -4.69 -5.64 0.49
CA PHE A 26 -4.66 -7.12 0.48
C PHE A 26 -5.10 -7.73 -0.84
N VAL A 27 -6.18 -7.21 -1.45
CA VAL A 27 -6.66 -7.69 -2.75
C VAL A 27 -5.61 -7.45 -3.83
N LEU A 28 -5.00 -6.27 -3.87
CA LEU A 28 -3.93 -5.96 -4.81
C LEU A 28 -2.69 -6.83 -4.60
N GLY A 29 -2.31 -7.09 -3.34
CA GLY A 29 -1.20 -7.98 -3.01
C GLY A 29 -1.45 -9.42 -3.46
N ALA A 30 -2.65 -9.94 -3.24
CA ALA A 30 -3.06 -11.27 -3.69
C ALA A 30 -3.10 -11.37 -5.23
N ALA A 31 -3.66 -10.36 -5.90
CA ALA A 31 -3.70 -10.30 -7.36
C ALA A 31 -2.29 -10.21 -7.96
N MET A 32 -1.41 -9.38 -7.37
CA MET A 32 -0.02 -9.25 -7.78
C MET A 32 0.74 -10.57 -7.63
N GLY A 33 0.59 -11.25 -6.49
CA GLY A 33 1.21 -12.57 -6.26
C GLY A 33 0.68 -13.64 -7.22
N GLY A 34 -0.62 -13.66 -7.48
CA GLY A 34 -1.23 -14.58 -8.45
C GLY A 34 -0.84 -14.30 -9.91
N ALA A 35 -0.39 -13.07 -10.20
CA ALA A 35 0.05 -12.64 -11.53
C ALA A 35 1.58 -12.53 -11.67
N GLU A 36 2.36 -13.06 -10.71
CA GLU A 36 3.83 -12.89 -10.68
C GLU A 36 4.49 -13.34 -11.99
N ALA A 37 4.11 -14.52 -12.49
CA ALA A 37 4.67 -15.06 -13.72
C ALA A 37 4.38 -14.14 -14.92
N GLN A 38 3.13 -13.70 -15.08
CA GLN A 38 2.71 -12.83 -16.18
C GLN A 38 3.41 -11.47 -16.14
N ILE A 39 3.61 -10.91 -14.94
CA ILE A 39 4.34 -9.64 -14.75
C ILE A 39 5.82 -9.82 -15.14
N LYS A 40 6.47 -10.87 -14.65
CA LYS A 40 7.88 -11.16 -14.95
C LYS A 40 8.09 -11.48 -16.43
N ASP A 41 7.16 -12.19 -17.06
CA ASP A 41 7.18 -12.48 -18.50
C ASP A 41 7.05 -11.19 -19.32
N ALA A 42 6.13 -10.31 -18.95
CA ALA A 42 5.95 -9.02 -19.60
C ALA A 42 7.20 -8.13 -19.49
N TRP A 43 7.83 -8.07 -18.32
CA TRP A 43 9.09 -7.33 -18.13
C TRP A 43 10.26 -7.95 -18.89
N THR A 44 10.32 -9.28 -18.95
CA THR A 44 11.32 -9.99 -19.75
C THR A 44 11.16 -9.67 -21.23
N ALA A 45 9.94 -9.71 -21.75
CA ALA A 45 9.63 -9.34 -23.13
C ALA A 45 9.97 -7.87 -23.42
N ALA A 46 9.71 -6.97 -22.47
CA ALA A 46 10.05 -5.55 -22.59
C ALA A 46 11.57 -5.30 -22.58
N ALA A 47 12.34 -6.12 -21.88
CA ALA A 47 13.81 -6.01 -21.81
C ALA A 47 14.52 -6.65 -23.02
N GLN A 48 13.88 -7.61 -23.71
CA GLN A 48 14.53 -8.35 -24.80
C GLN A 48 15.09 -7.51 -25.97
N PRO A 49 14.41 -6.45 -26.45
CA PRO A 49 14.96 -5.60 -27.49
C PRO A 49 16.32 -4.96 -27.14
N GLY A 50 16.63 -4.83 -25.85
CA GLY A 50 17.90 -4.30 -25.34
C GLY A 50 19.01 -5.35 -25.18
N LEU A 51 18.77 -6.63 -25.49
CA LEU A 51 19.74 -7.71 -25.23
C LEU A 51 21.11 -7.43 -25.84
N MET A 52 21.13 -7.08 -27.13
CA MET A 52 22.38 -6.83 -27.86
C MET A 52 23.04 -5.51 -27.45
N THR A 53 22.25 -4.45 -27.25
CA THR A 53 22.73 -3.06 -27.13
C THR A 53 22.99 -2.61 -25.70
N ILE A 54 22.14 -3.02 -24.75
CA ILE A 54 22.19 -2.63 -23.34
C ILE A 54 22.81 -3.75 -22.51
N TYR A 55 22.41 -4.99 -22.77
CA TYR A 55 22.81 -6.14 -21.96
C TYR A 55 24.00 -6.94 -22.54
N GLN A 56 24.61 -6.47 -23.63
CA GLN A 56 25.84 -7.06 -24.21
C GLN A 56 25.71 -8.55 -24.57
N ASN A 57 24.54 -8.95 -25.07
CA ASN A 57 24.20 -10.36 -25.36
C ASN A 57 24.23 -11.28 -24.14
N ASP A 58 24.04 -10.75 -22.93
CA ASP A 58 23.96 -11.55 -21.71
C ASP A 58 22.51 -11.65 -21.21
N PRO A 59 21.82 -12.79 -21.44
CA PRO A 59 20.45 -13.00 -20.96
C PRO A 59 20.33 -12.99 -19.44
N GLN A 60 21.41 -13.30 -18.71
CA GLN A 60 21.40 -13.35 -17.25
C GLN A 60 21.17 -11.96 -16.66
N LYS A 61 21.63 -10.90 -17.34
CA LYS A 61 21.37 -9.52 -16.95
C LYS A 61 19.89 -9.15 -17.05
N ILE A 62 19.17 -9.68 -18.04
CA ILE A 62 17.72 -9.51 -18.16
C ILE A 62 17.01 -10.19 -16.98
N SER A 63 17.35 -11.43 -16.67
CA SER A 63 16.78 -12.13 -15.51
C SER A 63 17.07 -11.40 -14.20
N ALA A 64 18.30 -10.88 -14.04
CA ALA A 64 18.70 -10.14 -12.84
C ALA A 64 17.92 -8.83 -12.67
N ILE A 65 17.70 -8.06 -13.73
CA ILE A 65 16.93 -6.81 -13.64
C ILE A 65 15.44 -7.05 -13.40
N VAL A 66 14.87 -8.10 -14.01
CA VAL A 66 13.48 -8.51 -13.79
C VAL A 66 13.27 -8.90 -12.32
N GLU A 67 14.18 -9.71 -11.76
CA GLU A 67 14.10 -10.13 -10.36
C GLU A 67 14.33 -8.95 -9.39
N SER A 68 15.25 -8.05 -9.71
CA SER A 68 15.45 -6.82 -8.93
C SER A 68 14.20 -5.93 -8.95
N SER A 69 13.58 -5.77 -10.12
CA SER A 69 12.35 -4.99 -10.31
C SER A 69 11.18 -5.60 -9.54
N TRP A 70 11.09 -6.93 -9.50
CA TRP A 70 10.10 -7.64 -8.71
C TRP A 70 10.24 -7.36 -7.21
N LYS A 71 11.46 -7.48 -6.68
CA LYS A 71 11.74 -7.16 -5.27
C LYS A 71 11.46 -5.69 -4.95
N MET A 72 11.71 -4.76 -5.88
CA MET A 72 11.36 -3.36 -5.72
C MET A 72 9.84 -3.15 -5.68
N LEU A 73 9.09 -3.78 -6.58
CA LEU A 73 7.63 -3.73 -6.61
C LEU A 73 7.03 -4.28 -5.30
N GLN A 74 7.52 -5.43 -4.84
CA GLN A 74 7.09 -6.02 -3.56
C GLN A 74 7.34 -5.07 -2.38
N ARG A 75 8.51 -4.42 -2.32
CA ARG A 75 8.81 -3.44 -1.27
C ARG A 75 7.91 -2.22 -1.34
N ALA A 76 7.66 -1.69 -2.54
CA ALA A 76 6.77 -0.55 -2.72
C ALA A 76 5.34 -0.88 -2.26
N HIS A 77 4.83 -2.06 -2.62
CA HIS A 77 3.52 -2.54 -2.18
C HIS A 77 3.44 -2.72 -0.67
N MET A 78 4.43 -3.39 -0.06
CA MET A 78 4.49 -3.57 1.39
C MET A 78 4.61 -2.26 2.15
N HIS A 79 5.33 -1.27 1.60
CA HIS A 79 5.43 0.06 2.18
C HIS A 79 4.07 0.77 2.19
N ALA A 80 3.35 0.75 1.06
CA ALA A 80 2.00 1.31 0.99
C ALA A 80 1.02 0.61 1.96
N ALA A 81 1.10 -0.72 2.09
CA ALA A 81 0.27 -1.47 3.03
C ALA A 81 0.60 -1.14 4.50
N ALA A 82 1.87 -0.94 4.83
CA ALA A 82 2.30 -0.55 6.17
C ALA A 82 1.81 0.86 6.55
N VAL A 83 1.81 1.79 5.59
CA VAL A 83 1.31 3.16 5.77
C VAL A 83 -0.19 3.17 6.11
N GLY A 84 -1.03 2.46 5.34
CA GLY A 84 -2.48 2.35 5.64
C GLY A 84 -2.79 1.66 6.97
N THR A 85 -1.94 0.72 7.41
CA THR A 85 -2.06 0.11 8.74
C THR A 85 -1.67 1.11 9.83
N ALA A 86 -0.60 1.88 9.63
CA ALA A 86 -0.17 2.91 10.58
C ALA A 86 -1.23 4.01 10.73
N ALA A 87 -1.87 4.44 9.64
CA ALA A 87 -2.98 5.38 9.68
C ALA A 87 -4.16 4.86 10.51
N LEU A 88 -4.55 3.59 10.35
CA LEU A 88 -5.60 2.97 11.16
C LEU A 88 -5.26 2.99 12.67
N VAL A 89 -4.02 2.68 13.02
CA VAL A 89 -3.53 2.73 14.42
C VAL A 89 -3.57 4.16 14.96
N LEU A 90 -3.12 5.15 14.17
CA LEU A 90 -3.14 6.56 14.55
C LEU A 90 -4.57 7.08 14.74
N ILE A 91 -5.52 6.67 13.89
CA ILE A 91 -6.95 7.00 14.05
C ILE A 91 -7.51 6.40 15.35
N ALA A 92 -7.13 5.17 15.70
CA ALA A 92 -7.53 4.53 16.94
C ALA A 92 -6.97 5.28 18.18
N ILE A 93 -5.73 5.74 18.13
CA ILE A 93 -5.12 6.58 19.17
C ILE A 93 -5.86 7.93 19.27
N LEU A 94 -6.11 8.59 18.13
CA LEU A 94 -6.82 9.86 18.05
C LEU A 94 -8.23 9.80 18.66
N ALA A 95 -8.92 8.66 18.51
CA ALA A 95 -10.23 8.43 19.11
C ALA A 95 -10.19 8.44 20.65
N GLN A 96 -9.06 8.07 21.25
CA GLN A 96 -8.89 8.03 22.72
C GLN A 96 -8.45 9.38 23.31
N LEU A 97 -7.93 10.29 22.48
CA LEU A 97 -7.48 11.61 22.95
C LEU A 97 -8.65 12.54 23.27
N ASN A 98 -8.48 13.40 24.27
CA ASN A 98 -9.51 14.34 24.72
C ASN A 98 -9.45 15.67 23.96
N ILE A 99 -9.58 15.59 22.64
CA ILE A 99 -9.53 16.73 21.70
C ILE A 99 -10.92 17.02 21.14
N SER A 100 -11.12 18.22 20.60
CA SER A 100 -12.40 18.61 19.98
C SER A 100 -12.81 17.67 18.83
N ASP A 101 -14.12 17.43 18.70
CA ASP A 101 -14.67 16.53 17.67
C ASP A 101 -14.36 16.98 16.24
N LEU A 102 -14.23 18.29 16.01
CA LEU A 102 -13.85 18.83 14.71
C LEU A 102 -12.41 18.46 14.37
N SER A 103 -11.48 18.61 15.32
CA SER A 103 -10.08 18.21 15.15
C SER A 103 -9.97 16.72 14.85
N LYS A 104 -10.72 15.87 15.58
CA LYS A 104 -10.71 14.42 15.36
C LYS A 104 -11.13 14.04 13.93
N LYS A 105 -12.17 14.67 13.41
CA LYS A 105 -12.64 14.44 12.03
C LYS A 105 -11.61 14.84 10.98
N VAL A 106 -11.04 16.04 11.11
CA VAL A 106 -10.07 16.57 10.14
C VAL A 106 -8.81 15.72 10.13
N PHE A 107 -8.21 15.45 11.29
CA PHE A 107 -6.99 14.64 11.36
C PHE A 107 -7.23 13.20 10.90
N SER A 108 -8.37 12.61 11.24
CA SER A 108 -8.70 11.25 10.82
C SER A 108 -8.90 11.12 9.30
N LEU A 109 -9.38 12.18 8.62
CA LEU A 109 -9.48 12.21 7.16
C LEU A 109 -8.12 12.49 6.52
N CYS A 110 -7.33 13.42 7.07
CA CYS A 110 -5.98 13.72 6.56
C CYS A 110 -5.04 12.52 6.65
N LEU A 111 -5.13 11.73 7.73
CA LEU A 111 -4.33 10.51 7.89
C LEU A 111 -4.57 9.53 6.75
N VAL A 112 -5.82 9.36 6.29
CA VAL A 112 -6.15 8.44 5.20
C VAL A 112 -5.87 9.04 3.81
N LEU A 113 -5.82 10.36 3.68
CA LEU A 113 -5.56 11.06 2.41
C LEU A 113 -4.07 11.25 2.09
N VAL A 114 -3.20 11.12 3.10
CA VAL A 114 -1.74 11.19 2.94
C VAL A 114 -1.15 9.82 2.57
N ASP A 115 -1.90 8.74 2.79
CA ASP A 115 -1.58 7.38 2.37
C ASP A 115 -1.78 7.18 0.85
#